data_AF-A0A1Y6H6P2-F1
#
_entry.id   AF-A0A1Y6H6P2-F1
#
_cell.length_a   1.000
_cell.length_b   1.000
_cell.length_c   1.000
_cell.angle_alpha   90.00
_cell.angle_beta   90.00
_cell.angle_gamma   90.00
#
_symmetry.space_group_name_H-M   'P 1'
#
loop_
_entity.id
_entity.type
_entity.pdbx_description
1 polymer ?
#
loop_
_entity_poly.entity_id
_entity_poly.type
_entity_poly.pdbx_seq_one_letter_code
_entity_poly.pdbx_strand_id
1 'polypeptide(L)'
;MGARSFPGNPYDGDTLAEQLEQTRGLLQDVSVEPTVAIVDLGDRGREVDGVQVLHRGKAKTLTRRQWRWIKRRQAVEPVIGHLKDDCRLRRCRLKGAQGDALHVLGCAAGYNLRWLLRWIAFLRAWMRAMGWSSLSAVPLSPTALGA
;
A
#
# COMPACT_ATOMS: atom_id res chain seq x y z
N MET A 1 -6.63 7.45 -4.27
CA MET A 1 -6.45 6.14 -3.59
C MET A 1 -6.56 5.04 -4.64
N GLY A 2 -5.63 4.09 -4.69
CA GLY A 2 -5.65 2.97 -5.64
C GLY A 2 -6.46 1.78 -5.14
N ALA A 3 -7.78 1.95 -5.02
CA ALA A 3 -8.70 0.87 -4.68
C ALA A 3 -9.99 1.02 -5.50
N ARG A 4 -10.50 -0.07 -6.06
CA ARG A 4 -11.71 -0.12 -6.90
C ARG A 4 -12.46 -1.42 -6.63
N SER A 5 -13.79 -1.33 -6.58
CA SER A 5 -14.69 -2.48 -6.52
C SER A 5 -15.18 -2.83 -7.93
N PHE A 6 -15.35 -4.12 -8.22
CA PHE A 6 -15.93 -4.58 -9.47
C PHE A 6 -17.29 -5.27 -9.19
N PRO A 7 -18.42 -4.68 -9.61
CA PRO A 7 -19.74 -5.26 -9.38
C PRO A 7 -19.94 -6.52 -10.25
N GLY A 8 -20.79 -7.45 -9.77
CA GLY A 8 -21.09 -8.68 -10.51
C GLY A 8 -20.07 -9.82 -10.33
N ASN A 9 -19.10 -9.66 -9.42
CA ASN A 9 -18.06 -10.65 -9.11
C ASN A 9 -17.37 -11.21 -10.38
N PRO A 10 -16.80 -10.33 -11.23
CA PRO A 10 -16.07 -10.77 -12.40
C PRO A 10 -14.83 -11.57 -12.02
N TYR A 11 -14.35 -12.40 -12.94
CA TYR A 11 -13.07 -13.05 -12.76
C TYR A 11 -11.95 -11.99 -12.76
N ASP A 12 -11.03 -12.05 -11.80
CA ASP A 12 -9.99 -11.01 -11.61
C ASP A 12 -9.21 -10.70 -12.89
N GLY A 13 -8.88 -11.74 -13.67
CA GLY A 13 -8.15 -11.58 -14.94
C GLY A 13 -8.88 -10.77 -16.01
N ASP A 14 -10.21 -10.63 -15.90
CA ASP A 14 -11.02 -9.85 -16.83
C ASP A 14 -11.06 -8.36 -16.43
N THR A 15 -10.63 -8.03 -15.21
CA THR A 15 -10.62 -6.66 -14.68
C THR A 15 -9.33 -5.90 -14.96
N LEU A 16 -8.31 -6.55 -15.54
CA LEU A 16 -6.97 -5.98 -15.73
C LEU A 16 -6.97 -4.65 -16.51
N ALA A 17 -7.77 -4.56 -17.57
CA ALA A 17 -7.89 -3.33 -18.37
C ALA A 17 -8.47 -2.18 -17.53
N GLU A 18 -9.50 -2.45 -16.74
CA GLU A 18 -10.11 -1.46 -15.86
C GLU A 18 -9.17 -1.06 -14.70
N GLN A 19 -8.35 -1.97 -14.19
CA GLN A 19 -7.32 -1.66 -13.18
C GLN A 19 -6.20 -0.78 -13.75
N LEU A 20 -5.78 -1.02 -14.99
CA LEU A 20 -4.81 -0.18 -15.68
C LEU A 20 -5.39 1.21 -15.95
N GLU A 21 -6.66 1.31 -16.32
CA GLU A 21 -7.34 2.59 -16.49
C GLU A 21 -7.39 3.40 -15.19
N GLN A 22 -7.70 2.75 -14.06
CA GLN A 22 -7.59 3.40 -12.76
C GLN A 22 -6.16 3.89 -12.49
N THR A 23 -5.17 3.06 -12.81
CA THR A 23 -3.76 3.38 -12.58
C THR A 23 -3.32 4.58 -13.42
N ARG A 24 -3.73 4.66 -14.69
CA ARG A 24 -3.50 5.83 -15.55
C ARG A 24 -4.09 7.10 -14.96
N GLY A 25 -5.35 7.05 -14.52
CA GLY A 25 -5.99 8.19 -13.86
C GLY A 25 -5.24 8.65 -12.59
N LEU A 26 -4.66 7.71 -11.83
CA LEU A 26 -3.84 8.05 -10.66
C LEU A 26 -2.45 8.62 -11.01
N LEU A 27 -1.94 8.34 -12.21
CA LEU A 27 -0.63 8.79 -12.68
C LEU A 27 -0.72 10.02 -13.61
N GLN A 28 -1.92 10.54 -13.85
CA GLN A 28 -2.15 11.65 -14.78
C GLN A 28 -1.32 12.90 -14.41
N ASP A 29 -1.22 13.23 -13.12
CA ASP A 29 -0.49 14.40 -12.63
C ASP A 29 1.04 14.29 -12.79
N VAL A 30 1.56 13.06 -12.96
CA VAL A 30 2.99 12.81 -13.15
C VAL A 30 3.36 12.49 -14.59
N SER A 31 2.39 12.49 -15.52
CA SER A 31 2.57 12.23 -16.95
C SER A 31 3.34 10.92 -17.25
N VAL A 32 3.12 9.88 -16.44
CA VAL A 32 3.73 8.55 -16.61
C VAL A 32 2.69 7.53 -17.03
N GLU A 33 2.90 6.89 -18.17
CA GLU A 33 2.08 5.76 -18.62
C GLU A 33 2.61 4.42 -18.09
N PRO A 34 1.77 3.55 -17.51
CA PRO A 34 2.18 2.25 -17.03
C PRO A 34 2.47 1.31 -18.21
N THR A 35 3.75 1.04 -18.47
CA THR A 35 4.22 0.17 -19.57
C THR A 35 4.38 -1.29 -19.16
N VAL A 36 4.40 -1.60 -17.86
CA VAL A 36 4.61 -2.94 -17.32
C VAL A 36 3.61 -3.21 -16.20
N ALA A 37 2.88 -4.31 -16.29
CA ALA A 37 1.97 -4.79 -15.26
C ALA A 37 2.53 -6.08 -14.63
N ILE A 38 2.71 -6.09 -13.31
CA ILE A 38 3.16 -7.27 -12.57
C ILE A 38 1.96 -7.87 -11.86
N VAL A 39 1.47 -8.99 -12.38
CA VAL A 39 0.15 -9.54 -12.04
C VAL A 39 0.25 -10.96 -11.47
N ASP A 40 -0.86 -11.47 -10.97
CA ASP A 40 -0.94 -12.83 -10.42
C ASP A 40 -1.06 -13.87 -11.53
N LEU A 41 -1.11 -15.15 -11.14
CA LEU A 41 -1.30 -16.24 -12.10
C LEU A 41 -2.71 -16.26 -12.70
N GLY A 42 -3.70 -15.64 -12.04
CA GLY A 42 -5.08 -15.54 -12.53
C GLY A 42 -5.21 -14.76 -13.84
N ASP A 43 -4.32 -13.80 -14.08
CA ASP A 43 -4.26 -12.99 -15.30
C ASP A 43 -3.59 -13.71 -16.48
N ARG A 44 -3.40 -15.03 -16.39
CA ARG A 44 -2.73 -15.80 -17.43
C ARG A 44 -3.51 -15.73 -18.74
N GLY A 45 -2.79 -15.39 -19.83
CA GLY A 45 -3.35 -15.31 -21.17
C GLY A 45 -4.08 -13.99 -21.46
N ARG A 46 -4.02 -13.03 -20.53
CA ARG A 46 -4.53 -11.67 -20.73
C ARG A 46 -3.42 -10.78 -21.26
N GLU A 47 -3.74 -10.03 -22.30
CA GLU A 47 -2.85 -9.05 -22.93
C GLU A 47 -3.58 -7.72 -23.01
N VAL A 48 -2.84 -6.63 -22.84
CA VAL A 48 -3.36 -5.27 -22.91
C VAL A 48 -2.42 -4.47 -23.81
N ASP A 49 -3.00 -3.77 -24.79
CA ASP A 49 -2.22 -3.02 -25.77
C ASP A 49 -1.31 -1.99 -25.09
N GLY A 50 -0.05 -1.99 -25.48
CA GLY A 50 0.98 -1.09 -24.94
C GLY A 50 1.48 -1.44 -23.54
N VAL A 51 1.02 -2.53 -22.91
CA VAL A 51 1.42 -2.92 -21.55
C VAL A 51 1.98 -4.34 -21.51
N GLN A 52 3.22 -4.48 -21.05
CA GLN A 52 3.83 -5.79 -20.85
C GLN A 52 3.30 -6.45 -19.57
N VAL A 53 2.49 -7.50 -19.73
CA VAL A 53 1.95 -8.30 -18.62
C VAL A 53 2.95 -9.38 -18.18
N LEU A 54 3.47 -9.23 -16.97
CA LEU A 54 4.44 -10.11 -16.32
C LEU A 54 3.78 -10.89 -15.18
N HIS A 55 3.89 -12.22 -15.22
CA HIS A 55 3.38 -13.11 -14.17
C HIS A 55 4.29 -14.34 -14.02
N ARG A 56 4.12 -15.08 -12.91
CA ARG A 56 4.97 -16.24 -12.58
C ARG A 56 4.98 -17.34 -13.66
N GLY A 57 3.90 -17.47 -14.44
CA GLY A 57 3.76 -18.46 -15.51
C GLY A 57 4.72 -18.23 -16.69
N LYS A 58 5.26 -17.02 -16.85
CA LYS A 58 6.26 -16.70 -17.89
C LYS A 58 7.70 -16.94 -17.44
N ALA A 59 7.95 -17.65 -16.33
CA ALA A 59 9.28 -17.86 -15.73
C ALA A 59 10.41 -18.18 -16.73
N LYS A 60 10.12 -18.97 -17.77
CA LYS A 60 11.11 -19.35 -18.80
C LYS A 60 11.52 -18.22 -19.74
N THR A 61 10.69 -17.20 -19.93
CA THR A 61 10.94 -16.06 -20.84
C THR A 61 11.34 -14.79 -20.10
N LEU A 62 11.42 -14.82 -18.77
CA LEU A 62 11.69 -13.64 -17.94
C LEU A 62 13.19 -13.42 -17.71
N THR A 63 13.61 -12.16 -17.79
CA THR A 63 14.95 -11.76 -17.36
C THR A 63 15.10 -11.88 -15.83
N ARG A 64 16.35 -11.97 -15.33
CA ARG A 64 16.64 -11.97 -13.89
C ARG A 64 16.05 -10.76 -13.16
N ARG A 65 16.00 -9.60 -13.82
CA ARG A 65 15.43 -8.36 -13.27
C ARG A 65 13.91 -8.47 -13.13
N GLN A 66 13.22 -8.90 -14.19
CA GLN A 66 11.76 -9.09 -14.15
C GLN A 66 11.36 -10.15 -13.11
N TRP A 67 12.15 -11.22 -12.96
CA TRP A 67 11.91 -12.22 -11.93
C TRP A 67 12.01 -11.65 -10.51
N ARG A 68 12.95 -10.73 -10.27
CA ARG A 68 13.07 -10.02 -8.99
C ARG A 68 11.84 -9.15 -8.71
N TRP A 69 11.28 -8.50 -9.74
CA TRP A 69 10.06 -7.71 -9.60
C TRP A 69 8.86 -8.58 -9.19
N ILE A 70 8.67 -9.72 -9.86
CA ILE A 70 7.61 -10.68 -9.50
C ILE A 70 7.77 -11.15 -8.05
N LYS A 71 9.00 -11.47 -7.62
CA LYS A 71 9.26 -11.86 -6.23
C LYS A 71 8.91 -10.75 -5.22
N ARG A 72 9.20 -9.49 -5.56
CA ARG A 72 8.89 -8.33 -4.69
C ARG A 72 7.39 -8.06 -4.58
N ARG A 73 6.58 -8.40 -5.59
CA ARG A 73 5.12 -8.24 -5.54
C ARG A 73 4.49 -8.94 -4.33
N GLN A 74 5.06 -10.08 -3.89
CA GLN A 74 4.57 -10.82 -2.72
C GLN A 74 4.57 -9.99 -1.43
N ALA A 75 5.33 -8.89 -1.35
CA ALA A 75 5.27 -7.97 -0.23
C ALA A 75 3.92 -7.24 -0.09
N VAL A 76 3.08 -7.24 -1.13
CA VAL A 76 1.72 -6.68 -1.11
C VAL A 76 0.71 -7.66 -0.47
N GLU A 77 0.97 -8.97 -0.50
CA GLU A 77 0.04 -9.97 0.03
C GLU A 77 -0.28 -9.77 1.53
N PRO A 78 0.70 -9.47 2.41
CA PRO A 78 0.40 -9.13 3.80
C PRO A 78 -0.50 -7.90 3.93
N VAL A 79 -0.32 -6.89 3.08
CA VAL A 79 -1.16 -5.67 3.08
C VAL A 79 -2.59 -6.01 2.68
N ILE A 80 -2.78 -6.85 1.66
CA ILE A 80 -4.10 -7.36 1.26
C ILE A 80 -4.74 -8.18 2.40
N GLY A 81 -3.95 -9.02 3.08
CA GLY A 81 -4.39 -9.77 4.26
C GLY A 81 -4.90 -8.84 5.38
N HIS A 82 -4.11 -7.83 5.74
CA HIS A 82 -4.52 -6.83 6.74
C HIS A 82 -5.75 -6.05 6.31
N LEU A 83 -5.89 -5.71 5.03
CA LEU A 83 -7.11 -5.07 4.53
C LEU A 83 -8.34 -5.97 4.69
N LYS A 84 -8.21 -7.26 4.38
CA LYS A 84 -9.27 -8.28 4.57
C LYS A 84 -9.67 -8.44 6.03
N ASP A 85 -8.70 -8.62 6.91
CA ASP A 85 -8.95 -9.03 8.29
C ASP A 85 -9.12 -7.81 9.23
N ASP A 86 -8.17 -6.86 9.21
CA ASP A 86 -8.15 -5.72 10.14
C ASP A 86 -9.06 -4.58 9.71
N CYS A 87 -9.27 -4.40 8.41
CA CYS A 87 -10.08 -3.33 7.85
C CYS A 87 -11.48 -3.80 7.39
N ARG A 88 -11.85 -5.05 7.73
CA ARG A 88 -13.18 -5.64 7.48
C ARG A 88 -13.58 -5.72 5.99
N LEU A 89 -12.62 -5.67 5.08
CA LEU A 89 -12.89 -5.74 3.64
C LEU A 89 -13.65 -7.03 3.23
N ARG A 90 -13.57 -8.11 4.03
CA ARG A 90 -14.29 -9.37 3.80
C ARG A 90 -15.82 -9.25 3.76
N ARG A 91 -16.43 -8.25 4.40
CA ARG A 91 -17.89 -8.15 4.49
C ARG A 91 -18.36 -6.71 4.39
N CYS A 92 -18.93 -6.36 3.24
CA CYS A 92 -19.63 -5.10 3.04
C CYS A 92 -21.00 -5.12 3.76
N ARG A 93 -21.31 -4.04 4.47
CA ARG A 93 -22.64 -3.81 5.10
C ARG A 93 -23.46 -2.75 4.36
N LEU A 94 -22.87 -2.08 3.39
CA LEU A 94 -23.52 -1.07 2.58
C LEU A 94 -24.29 -1.76 1.44
N LYS A 95 -25.37 -1.12 0.98
CA LYS A 95 -26.24 -1.71 -0.04
C LYS A 95 -25.80 -1.29 -1.44
N GLY A 96 -25.80 -2.26 -2.36
CA GLY A 96 -25.58 -2.04 -3.79
C GLY A 96 -24.12 -1.74 -4.17
N ALA A 97 -23.88 -1.64 -5.48
CA ALA A 97 -22.54 -1.46 -6.06
C ALA A 97 -21.85 -0.17 -5.58
N GLN A 98 -22.61 0.92 -5.40
CA GLN A 98 -22.06 2.15 -4.84
C GLN A 98 -21.61 1.97 -3.39
N GLY A 99 -22.36 1.18 -2.60
CA GLY A 99 -21.98 0.80 -1.25
C GLY A 99 -20.69 0.00 -1.21
N ASP A 100 -20.53 -0.96 -2.12
CA ASP A 100 -19.29 -1.76 -2.23
C ASP A 100 -18.08 -0.88 -2.59
N ALA A 101 -18.24 0.07 -3.51
CA ALA A 101 -17.20 1.02 -3.87
C ALA A 101 -16.76 1.88 -2.67
N LEU A 102 -17.73 2.45 -1.95
CA LEU A 102 -17.46 3.26 -0.76
C LEU A 102 -16.82 2.43 0.36
N HIS A 103 -17.25 1.18 0.54
CA HIS A 103 -16.68 0.29 1.53
C HIS A 103 -15.20 0.00 1.26
N VAL A 104 -14.86 -0.37 0.02
CA VAL A 104 -13.47 -0.65 -0.39
C VAL A 104 -12.58 0.56 -0.16
N LEU A 105 -13.03 1.76 -0.56
CA LEU A 105 -12.30 3.01 -0.35
C LEU A 105 -12.13 3.32 1.15
N GLY A 106 -13.18 3.11 1.95
CA GLY A 106 -13.16 3.28 3.40
C GLY A 106 -12.17 2.34 4.09
N CYS A 107 -12.13 1.05 3.71
CA CYS A 107 -11.17 0.09 4.21
C CYS A 107 -9.72 0.51 3.89
N ALA A 108 -9.47 0.92 2.64
CA ALA A 108 -8.14 1.37 2.21
C ALA A 108 -7.70 2.65 2.95
N ALA A 109 -8.60 3.62 3.11
CA ALA A 109 -8.34 4.83 3.88
C ALA A 109 -8.08 4.52 5.36
N GLY A 110 -8.88 3.66 5.97
CA GLY A 110 -8.71 3.22 7.35
C GLY A 110 -7.35 2.57 7.60
N TYR A 111 -6.88 1.73 6.68
CA TYR A 111 -5.54 1.14 6.76
C TYR A 111 -4.44 2.21 6.75
N ASN A 112 -4.50 3.15 5.81
CA ASN A 112 -3.52 4.23 5.70
C ASN A 112 -3.51 5.14 6.94
N LEU A 113 -4.70 5.50 7.46
CA LEU A 113 -4.84 6.31 8.67
C LEU A 113 -4.25 5.61 9.90
N ARG A 114 -4.43 4.29 10.05
CA ARG A 114 -3.83 3.53 11.16
C ARG A 114 -2.31 3.61 11.15
N TRP A 115 -1.68 3.52 9.97
CA TRP A 115 -0.24 3.67 9.83
C TRP A 115 0.23 5.10 10.13
N LEU A 116 -0.47 6.10 9.60
CA LEU A 116 -0.17 7.50 9.88
C LEU A 116 -0.21 7.79 11.39
N LEU A 117 -1.25 7.33 12.08
CA LEU A 117 -1.40 7.51 13.53
C LEU A 117 -0.29 6.82 14.32
N ARG A 118 0.17 5.63 13.88
CA ARG A 118 1.34 4.95 14.48
C ARG A 118 2.61 5.78 14.34
N TRP A 119 2.85 6.37 13.17
CA TRP A 119 4.00 7.26 12.95
C TRP A 119 3.92 8.53 13.80
N ILE A 120 2.74 9.15 13.91
CA ILE A 120 2.54 10.31 14.78
C ILE A 120 2.80 9.94 16.24
N ALA A 121 2.29 8.79 16.72
CA ALA A 121 2.53 8.32 18.08
C ALA A 121 4.04 8.06 18.33
N PHE A 122 4.72 7.41 17.38
CA PHE A 122 6.16 7.19 17.43
C PHE A 122 6.94 8.51 17.50
N LEU A 123 6.63 9.47 16.62
CA LEU A 123 7.27 10.77 16.59
C LEU A 123 7.09 11.52 17.91
N ARG A 124 5.88 11.47 18.49
CA ARG A 124 5.60 12.07 19.81
C ARG A 124 6.41 11.42 20.93
N ALA A 125 6.55 10.10 20.93
CA ALA A 125 7.36 9.38 21.91
C ALA A 125 8.85 9.74 21.77
N TRP A 126 9.34 9.79 20.52
CA TRP A 126 10.71 10.16 20.21
C TRP A 126 11.06 11.59 20.63
N MET A 127 10.20 12.58 20.33
CA MET A 127 10.39 13.96 20.77
C MET A 127 10.45 14.08 22.31
N ARG A 128 9.61 13.33 23.04
CA ARG A 128 9.64 13.32 24.51
C ARG A 128 10.94 12.74 25.06
N ALA A 129 11.44 11.65 24.47
CA ALA A 129 12.69 11.03 24.88
C ALA A 129 13.88 11.98 24.68
N MET A 130 13.96 12.66 23.54
CA MET A 130 15.03 13.65 23.30
C MET A 130 14.92 14.90 24.18
N GLY A 131 13.69 15.39 24.42
CA GLY A 131 13.47 16.52 25.32
C GLY A 131 13.91 16.23 26.76
N TRP A 132 13.84 14.96 27.19
CA TRP A 132 14.36 14.51 28.48
C TRP A 132 15.90 14.49 28.52
N SER A 133 16.55 14.17 27.40
CA SER A 133 18.03 14.20 27.29
C SER A 133 18.60 15.62 27.41
N SER A 134 17.87 16.66 27.00
CA SER A 134 18.30 18.06 27.09
C SER A 134 18.26 18.63 28.52
N LEU A 135 17.42 18.10 29.41
CA LEU A 135 17.28 18.57 30.80
C LEU A 135 18.26 17.92 31.78
N SER A 136 18.97 16.86 31.36
CA SER A 136 19.87 16.08 32.22
C SER A 136 21.33 16.59 32.22
N ALA A 137 21.63 17.65 31.46
CA ALA A 137 22.99 18.12 31.20
C ALA A 137 23.34 19.45 31.88
N VAL A 138 22.69 19.81 33.00
CA VAL A 138 23.14 20.92 33.85
C VAL A 138 24.07 20.34 34.93
N PRO A 139 25.40 20.55 34.88
CA PRO A 139 26.26 20.18 35.99
C PRO A 139 26.00 21.18 37.13
N LEU A 140 25.61 20.67 38.29
CA LEU A 140 25.66 21.44 39.54
C LEU A 140 27.13 21.71 39.85
N SER A 141 27.61 22.93 39.61
CA SER A 141 28.93 23.36 40.07
C SER A 141 28.95 23.36 41.61
N PRO A 142 29.94 22.73 42.27
CA PRO A 142 30.11 22.88 43.71
C PRO A 142 30.62 24.29 43.98
N THR A 143 29.76 25.15 44.52
CA THR A 143 30.18 26.43 45.11
C THR A 143 31.17 26.14 46.23
N ALA A 144 32.38 26.67 46.06
CA ALA A 144 33.42 26.72 47.06
C ALA A 144 32.87 27.30 48.38
N LEU A 145 32.85 26.47 49.43
CA LEU A 145 32.71 26.92 50.80
C LEU A 145 34.08 27.46 51.23
N GLY A 146 34.20 28.78 51.27
CA GLY A 146 35.23 29.46 52.03
C GLY A 146 34.82 29.55 53.50
N ALA A 147 35.69 29.06 54.38
CA ALA A 147 36.03 29.57 55.72
C ALA A 147 37.03 28.61 56.37
#